data_AF-A0A356KLQ7-F1
#
_entry.id   AF-A0A356KLQ7-F1
#
_cell.length_a   1.000
_cell.length_b   1.000
_cell.length_c   1.000
_cell.angle_alpha   90.00
_cell.angle_beta   90.00
_cell.angle_gamma   90.00
#
_symmetry.space_group_name_H-M   'P 1'
#
loop_
_entity.id
_entity.type
_entity.pdbx_description
1 polymer ?
#
loop_
_entity_poly.entity_id
_entity_poly.type
_entity_poly.pdbx_seq_one_letter_code
_entity_poly.pdbx_strand_id
1 'polypeptide(L)'
;MGVSFFETMQGELVDERGQRTAMDFRVKAEASDLLAFLRAGEARLSGVVEAAPYAERAPVRGRIVVDPFRAGRMSYELSFQDEHERALRFEGTKTIRWLRQPLRSWTELEGELTRGGERLARGTLRFDLRELPAFLASWSLRAGFARADLAQASLEEGAPADVDPTWAALAEAVLVPGERIPAPDEATLRAGRDFVRRMPAGLQLGHSLALKGLDLASRLRYGRSFARLPLARRRSLAEGRERFAPPPALLEAAAAPLKAVHFARPDYLGAVGAPSYEHEVREPDPAWLEQVTPVEALEVEALEAEVVVIGTGAGGAAIAAKLAEEGRAVALLEAGRYHLRQDFSGAPLERAQRLWVQRGLTFALGNSLTSIPLGKLVGGTTAINSGTCFAVPDAVLGEWRAAGFPSDFAPEAFRPWVEQVEAELGVTPGERPYLGRVADLVARGAEALGLEHGPLPRNAPGCDGQGTCIYGCPTDAKRSANVSWVPRALKAGAELFTGLRVSRLLERRGRVAG
;
A
#
# COMPACT_ATOMS: atom_id res chain seq x y z
N MET A 1 21.39 -28.72 -8.33
CA MET A 1 20.14 -28.14 -7.77
C MET A 1 20.32 -28.07 -6.26
N GLY A 2 20.12 -26.90 -5.65
CA GLY A 2 20.26 -26.74 -4.20
C GLY A 2 19.04 -27.30 -3.44
N VAL A 3 19.25 -27.62 -2.16
CA VAL A 3 18.19 -28.05 -1.24
C VAL A 3 18.11 -27.05 -0.10
N SER A 4 16.89 -26.66 0.27
CA SER A 4 16.64 -25.91 1.49
C SER A 4 15.45 -26.47 2.24
N PHE A 5 15.51 -26.47 3.57
CA PHE A 5 14.40 -26.81 4.46
C PHE A 5 14.47 -25.97 5.74
N PHE A 6 13.37 -25.89 6.48
CA PHE A 6 13.29 -25.15 7.74
C PHE A 6 13.05 -26.10 8.91
N GLU A 7 13.67 -25.84 10.06
CA GLU A 7 13.54 -26.66 11.26
C GLU A 7 13.35 -25.77 12.50
N THR A 8 12.37 -26.13 13.33
CA THR A 8 12.10 -25.54 14.64
C THR A 8 12.30 -26.58 15.72
N MET A 9 13.10 -26.26 16.74
CA MET A 9 13.38 -27.14 17.87
C MET A 9 13.13 -26.40 19.19
N GLN A 10 12.51 -27.06 20.16
CA GLN A 10 12.16 -26.48 21.47
C GLN A 10 12.47 -27.45 22.61
N GLY A 11 13.04 -26.97 23.72
CA GLY A 11 13.27 -27.79 24.90
C GLY A 11 13.87 -27.02 26.06
N GLU A 12 14.58 -27.74 26.94
CA GLU A 12 15.14 -27.16 28.17
C GLU A 12 16.65 -27.42 28.25
N LEU A 13 17.39 -26.39 28.63
CA LEU A 13 18.78 -26.43 29.09
C LEU A 13 18.80 -26.47 30.62
N VAL A 14 19.70 -27.24 31.21
CA VAL A 14 19.93 -27.36 32.65
C VAL A 14 21.39 -27.01 32.93
N ASP A 15 21.62 -26.01 33.77
CA ASP A 15 22.97 -25.60 34.19
C ASP A 15 23.52 -26.50 35.32
N GLU A 16 24.78 -26.27 35.74
CA GLU A 16 25.40 -27.05 36.81
C GLU A 16 24.78 -26.82 38.20
N ARG A 17 23.96 -25.79 38.36
CA ARG A 17 23.20 -25.47 39.58
C ARG A 17 21.79 -26.05 39.56
N GLY A 18 21.40 -26.73 38.47
CA GLY A 18 20.07 -27.31 38.27
C GLY A 18 19.01 -26.31 37.79
N GLN A 19 19.40 -25.08 37.43
CA GLN A 19 18.50 -24.09 36.85
C GLN A 19 18.10 -24.52 35.44
N ARG A 20 16.79 -24.50 35.19
CA ARG A 20 16.20 -24.84 33.89
C ARG A 20 15.95 -23.58 33.08
N THR A 21 16.38 -23.58 31.83
CA THR A 21 16.19 -22.51 30.86
C THR A 21 15.51 -23.08 29.64
N ALA A 22 14.36 -22.53 29.25
CA ALA A 22 13.75 -22.88 27.98
C ALA A 22 14.65 -22.42 26.83
N MET A 23 14.84 -23.28 25.82
CA MET A 23 15.60 -22.97 24.62
C MET A 23 14.78 -23.36 23.40
N ASP A 24 14.65 -22.42 22.46
CA ASP A 24 14.19 -22.71 21.11
C ASP A 24 15.14 -22.15 20.05
N PHE A 25 15.25 -22.87 18.94
CA PHE A 25 15.86 -22.32 17.74
C PHE A 25 15.01 -22.60 16.51
N ARG A 26 15.05 -21.64 15.59
CA ARG A 26 14.39 -21.68 14.29
C ARG A 26 15.45 -21.45 13.24
N VAL A 27 15.79 -22.47 12.47
CA VAL A 27 16.89 -22.44 11.50
C VAL A 27 16.44 -22.86 10.11
N LYS A 28 16.94 -22.15 9.10
CA LYS A 28 16.93 -22.54 7.70
C LYS A 28 18.21 -23.32 7.40
N ALA A 29 18.07 -24.53 6.88
CA ALA A 29 19.16 -25.33 6.36
C ALA A 29 19.27 -25.13 4.84
N GLU A 30 20.47 -24.89 4.35
CA GLU A 30 20.75 -24.72 2.92
C GLU A 30 21.98 -25.52 2.49
N ALA A 31 21.84 -26.27 1.40
CA ALA A 31 22.92 -26.92 0.69
C ALA A 31 22.92 -26.47 -0.78
N SER A 32 24.07 -26.03 -1.28
CA SER A 32 24.23 -25.51 -2.64
C SER A 32 24.05 -26.58 -3.72
N ASP A 33 24.26 -27.85 -3.37
CA ASP A 33 24.12 -28.98 -4.30
C ASP A 33 23.55 -30.24 -3.61
N LEU A 34 22.48 -30.80 -4.19
CA LEU A 34 21.80 -32.01 -3.72
C LEU A 34 22.72 -33.23 -3.72
N LEU A 35 23.58 -33.40 -4.73
CA LEU A 35 24.51 -34.54 -4.80
C LEU A 35 25.60 -34.42 -3.75
N ALA A 36 26.11 -33.21 -3.49
CA ALA A 36 27.03 -32.93 -2.39
C ALA A 36 26.38 -33.18 -1.02
N PHE A 37 25.12 -32.75 -0.83
CA PHE A 37 24.36 -33.01 0.41
C PHE A 37 24.16 -34.51 0.65
N LEU A 38 23.81 -35.28 -0.40
CA LEU A 38 23.65 -36.74 -0.27
C LEU A 38 24.97 -37.48 -0.01
N ARG A 39 26.13 -36.93 -0.42
CA ARG A 39 27.46 -37.55 -0.22
C ARG A 39 28.13 -37.15 1.09
N ALA A 40 28.07 -35.86 1.46
CA ALA A 40 28.77 -35.29 2.61
C ALA A 40 27.84 -35.08 3.81
N GLY A 41 26.52 -35.07 3.60
CA GLY A 41 25.54 -34.87 4.66
C GLY A 41 25.48 -33.47 5.25
N GLU A 42 26.17 -32.50 4.67
CA GLU A 42 26.36 -31.18 5.29
C GLU A 42 25.41 -30.11 4.70
N ALA A 43 24.77 -29.32 5.57
CA ALA A 43 24.04 -28.12 5.19
C ALA A 43 24.35 -26.96 6.15
N ARG A 44 24.35 -25.73 5.64
CA ARG A 44 24.55 -24.52 6.44
C ARG A 44 23.24 -24.13 7.12
N LEU A 45 23.32 -23.75 8.39
CA LEU A 45 22.20 -23.28 9.18
C LEU A 45 22.27 -21.76 9.36
N SER A 46 21.13 -21.10 9.22
CA SER A 46 20.96 -19.68 9.56
C SER A 46 19.58 -19.46 10.17
N GLY A 47 19.49 -18.62 11.21
CA GLY A 47 18.20 -18.41 11.87
C GLY A 47 18.27 -17.59 13.13
N VAL A 48 17.41 -17.91 14.09
CA VAL A 48 17.34 -17.28 15.42
C VAL A 48 17.30 -18.32 16.54
N VAL A 49 17.84 -17.96 17.70
CA VAL A 49 17.79 -18.74 18.94
C VAL A 49 17.28 -17.87 20.10
N GLU A 50 16.48 -18.47 20.97
CA GLU A 50 15.93 -17.84 22.16
C GLU A 50 16.13 -18.80 23.34
N ALA A 51 16.88 -18.35 24.34
CA ALA A 51 17.34 -19.13 25.48
C ALA A 51 17.65 -18.22 26.67
N ALA A 52 16.68 -17.43 27.13
CA ALA A 52 16.89 -16.45 28.21
C ALA A 52 17.29 -17.13 29.54
N PRO A 53 18.36 -16.70 30.23
CA PRO A 53 19.07 -15.42 30.04
C PRO A 53 20.28 -15.48 29.09
N TYR A 54 20.59 -16.63 28.49
CA TYR A 54 21.79 -16.80 27.66
C TYR A 54 21.71 -16.06 26.31
N ALA A 55 20.53 -16.04 25.68
CA ALA A 55 20.32 -15.35 24.41
C ALA A 55 18.86 -14.96 24.24
N GLU A 56 18.59 -13.68 24.01
CA GLU A 56 17.24 -13.17 23.73
C GLU A 56 17.10 -12.91 22.23
N ARG A 57 16.48 -13.86 21.51
CA ARG A 57 16.26 -13.81 20.06
C ARG A 57 17.52 -13.48 19.24
N ALA A 58 18.66 -14.06 19.61
CA ALA A 58 19.94 -13.81 18.97
C ALA A 58 20.00 -14.45 17.57
N PRO A 59 20.65 -13.80 16.58
CA PRO A 59 20.92 -14.41 15.29
C PRO A 59 21.87 -15.61 15.46
N VAL A 60 21.56 -16.73 14.82
CA VAL A 60 22.36 -17.96 14.88
C VAL A 60 22.85 -18.36 13.50
N ARG A 61 24.12 -18.78 13.44
CA ARG A 61 24.72 -19.41 12.26
C ARG A 61 25.32 -20.74 12.64
N GLY A 62 25.30 -21.69 11.74
CA GLY A 62 25.79 -23.01 12.05
C GLY A 62 25.87 -23.94 10.87
N ARG A 63 26.02 -25.22 11.19
CA ARG A 63 25.91 -26.31 10.23
C ARG A 63 25.23 -27.51 10.85
N ILE A 64 24.65 -28.31 9.97
CA ILE A 64 24.15 -29.65 10.27
C ILE A 64 24.96 -30.64 9.45
N VAL A 65 25.38 -31.74 10.07
CA VAL A 65 26.09 -32.85 9.42
C VAL A 65 25.30 -34.13 9.66
N VAL A 66 24.84 -34.75 8.59
CA VAL A 66 24.05 -35.98 8.56
C VAL A 66 24.94 -37.14 8.10
N ASP A 67 25.25 -38.09 8.96
CA ASP A 67 25.98 -39.32 8.60
C ASP A 67 25.07 -40.54 8.79
N PRO A 68 24.24 -40.88 7.78
CA PRO A 68 23.26 -41.94 7.90
C PRO A 68 23.84 -43.35 7.67
N PHE A 69 25.00 -43.47 7.00
CA PHE A 69 25.54 -44.75 6.55
C PHE A 69 26.72 -45.28 7.37
N ARG A 70 27.54 -44.40 8.01
CA ARG A 70 28.70 -44.84 8.81
C ARG A 70 28.45 -44.74 10.31
N ALA A 71 27.78 -43.69 10.77
CA ALA A 71 27.60 -43.42 12.20
C ALA A 71 26.13 -43.47 12.69
N GLY A 72 25.16 -43.36 11.78
CA GLY A 72 23.74 -43.26 12.13
C GLY A 72 23.45 -42.05 13.02
N ARG A 73 24.10 -40.91 12.75
CA ARG A 73 24.05 -39.70 13.60
C ARG A 73 23.81 -38.43 12.77
N MET A 74 23.20 -37.45 13.41
CA MET A 74 23.05 -36.09 12.88
C MET A 74 23.50 -35.09 13.93
N SER A 75 24.42 -34.21 13.55
CA SER A 75 25.14 -33.31 14.46
C SER A 75 24.83 -31.87 14.09
N TYR A 76 24.55 -31.04 15.09
CA TYR A 76 24.24 -29.61 14.99
C TYR A 76 25.34 -28.83 15.66
N GLU A 77 25.82 -27.79 14.99
CA GLU A 77 26.80 -26.85 15.52
C GLU A 77 26.26 -25.45 15.27
N LEU A 78 25.79 -24.78 16.33
CA LEU A 78 25.15 -23.47 16.29
C LEU A 78 26.01 -22.47 17.04
N SER A 79 26.24 -21.30 16.45
CA SER A 79 27.03 -20.20 17.04
C SER A 79 26.19 -18.92 17.05
N PHE A 80 26.14 -18.26 18.20
CA PHE A 80 25.38 -17.04 18.46
C PHE A 80 26.06 -16.20 19.56
N GLN A 81 25.51 -15.04 19.89
CA GLN A 81 26.06 -14.15 20.93
C GLN A 81 25.03 -13.92 22.04
N ASP A 82 25.52 -13.68 23.26
CA ASP A 82 24.67 -13.22 24.36
C ASP A 82 24.44 -11.70 24.32
N GLU A 83 23.66 -11.19 25.27
CA GLU A 83 23.33 -9.76 25.43
C GLU A 83 24.56 -8.84 25.64
N HIS A 84 25.72 -9.42 25.97
CA HIS A 84 27.00 -8.72 26.15
C HIS A 84 27.98 -9.00 24.98
N GLU A 85 27.46 -9.43 23.83
CA GLU A 85 28.22 -9.79 22.61
C GLU A 85 29.22 -10.96 22.78
N ARG A 86 29.12 -11.73 23.86
CA ARG A 86 30.03 -12.87 24.10
C ARG A 86 29.60 -14.05 23.26
N ALA A 87 30.57 -14.71 22.62
CA ALA A 87 30.31 -15.84 21.74
C ALA A 87 29.84 -17.08 22.52
N LEU A 88 28.67 -17.59 22.15
CA LEU A 88 28.06 -18.81 22.63
C LEU A 88 27.99 -19.84 21.51
N ARG A 89 28.12 -21.11 21.89
CA ARG A 89 28.02 -22.23 20.96
C ARG A 89 27.18 -23.35 21.55
N PHE A 90 26.20 -23.81 20.78
CA PHE A 90 25.42 -25.00 21.09
C PHE A 90 25.79 -26.13 20.14
N GLU A 91 26.23 -27.26 20.71
CA GLU A 91 26.56 -28.48 19.96
C GLU A 91 25.60 -29.60 20.37
N GLY A 92 24.89 -30.18 19.41
CA GLY A 92 23.90 -31.22 19.68
C GLY A 92 24.03 -32.41 18.74
N THR A 93 23.72 -33.60 19.21
CA THR A 93 23.71 -34.83 18.39
C THR A 93 22.40 -35.59 18.56
N LYS A 94 21.87 -36.11 17.46
CA LYS A 94 20.74 -37.06 17.45
C LYS A 94 21.12 -38.36 16.73
N THR A 95 20.62 -39.49 17.23
CA THR A 95 20.88 -40.82 16.64
C THR A 95 19.73 -41.21 15.71
N ILE A 96 20.04 -41.62 14.48
CA ILE A 96 19.08 -41.94 13.44
C ILE A 96 18.88 -43.47 13.36
N ARG A 97 17.75 -44.00 13.89
CA ARG A 97 17.44 -45.44 13.89
C ARG A 97 16.18 -45.77 13.06
N TRP A 98 16.31 -45.66 11.73
CA TRP A 98 15.24 -45.77 10.73
C TRP A 98 14.37 -47.05 10.81
N LEU A 99 14.93 -48.18 11.25
CA LEU A 99 14.26 -49.50 11.18
C LEU A 99 13.63 -50.01 12.49
N ARG A 100 13.89 -49.39 13.65
CA ARG A 100 13.43 -49.92 14.95
C ARG A 100 12.51 -48.99 15.75
N GLN A 101 12.68 -47.67 15.66
CA GLN A 101 11.85 -46.69 16.39
C GLN A 101 11.79 -45.34 15.64
N PRO A 102 10.97 -45.23 14.58
CA PRO A 102 10.95 -44.05 13.72
C PRO A 102 10.53 -42.77 14.49
N LEU A 103 9.57 -42.82 15.40
CA LEU A 103 9.04 -41.62 16.07
C LEU A 103 9.98 -40.98 17.11
N ARG A 104 10.78 -41.77 17.85
CA ARG A 104 11.80 -41.26 18.79
C ARG A 104 13.05 -40.75 18.07
N SER A 105 13.39 -41.35 16.93
CA SER A 105 14.58 -40.96 16.15
C SER A 105 14.45 -39.59 15.47
N TRP A 106 13.22 -39.06 15.38
CA TRP A 106 12.93 -37.80 14.68
C TRP A 106 12.86 -36.59 15.61
N THR A 107 12.83 -36.81 16.94
CA THR A 107 12.25 -35.81 17.85
C THR A 107 13.13 -35.35 18.98
N GLU A 108 14.29 -35.94 19.27
CA GLU A 108 15.13 -35.49 20.40
C GLU A 108 16.56 -35.15 19.95
N LEU A 109 17.03 -33.97 20.34
CA LEU A 109 18.38 -33.46 20.12
C LEU A 109 18.99 -33.16 21.48
N GLU A 110 19.94 -33.99 21.89
CA GLU A 110 20.73 -33.74 23.10
C GLU A 110 21.90 -32.85 22.74
N GLY A 111 22.13 -31.78 23.52
CA GLY A 111 23.23 -30.87 23.26
C GLY A 111 23.71 -30.10 24.47
N GLU A 112 24.83 -29.42 24.27
CA GLU A 112 25.52 -28.64 25.29
C GLU A 112 25.75 -27.22 24.80
N LEU A 113 25.49 -26.27 25.69
CA LEU A 113 25.78 -24.86 25.52
C LEU A 113 27.14 -24.55 26.14
N THR A 114 28.01 -23.90 25.38
CA THR A 114 29.38 -23.55 25.79
C THR A 114 29.69 -22.08 25.51
N ARG A 115 30.59 -21.50 26.32
CA ARG A 115 31.16 -20.15 26.14
C ARG A 115 32.66 -20.21 26.30
N GLY A 116 33.41 -19.86 25.26
CA GLY A 116 34.88 -19.93 25.30
C GLY A 116 35.44 -21.33 25.60
N GLY A 117 34.69 -22.39 25.30
CA GLY A 117 35.05 -23.79 25.59
C GLY A 117 34.60 -24.31 26.96
N GLU A 118 34.09 -23.45 27.84
CA GLU A 118 33.50 -23.83 29.12
C GLU A 118 32.01 -24.16 28.95
N ARG A 119 31.56 -25.27 29.53
CA ARG A 119 30.16 -25.71 29.45
C ARG A 119 29.29 -24.92 30.43
N LEU A 120 28.25 -24.28 29.90
CA LEU A 120 27.27 -23.52 30.68
C LEU A 120 26.05 -24.36 31.06
N ALA A 121 25.52 -25.15 30.12
CA ALA A 121 24.33 -25.94 30.34
C ALA A 121 24.24 -27.14 29.39
N ARG A 122 23.48 -28.17 29.77
CA ARG A 122 23.12 -29.31 28.90
C ARG A 122 21.61 -29.36 28.74
N GLY A 123 21.12 -29.66 27.55
CA GLY A 123 19.69 -29.75 27.32
C GLY A 123 19.26 -30.76 26.28
N THR A 124 17.96 -31.01 26.28
CA THR A 124 17.29 -31.84 25.30
C THR A 124 16.23 -31.00 24.59
N LEU A 125 16.40 -30.83 23.29
CA LEU A 125 15.50 -30.11 22.41
C LEU A 125 14.65 -31.09 21.62
N ARG A 126 13.40 -30.72 21.34
CA ARG A 126 12.45 -31.54 20.62
C ARG A 126 11.91 -30.90 19.36
N PHE A 127 11.76 -31.73 18.32
CA PHE A 127 11.06 -31.37 17.09
C PHE A 127 9.55 -31.53 17.28
N ASP A 128 8.76 -30.51 16.92
CA ASP A 128 7.29 -30.61 17.00
C ASP A 128 6.74 -31.43 15.82
N LEU A 129 6.27 -32.65 16.10
CA LEU A 129 5.69 -33.55 15.09
C LEU A 129 4.46 -32.97 14.38
N ARG A 130 3.81 -31.92 14.93
CA ARG A 130 2.71 -31.21 14.25
C ARG A 130 3.19 -30.34 13.10
N GLU A 131 4.48 -29.99 13.08
CA GLU A 131 5.12 -29.27 11.97
C GLU A 131 5.67 -30.21 10.90
N LEU A 132 5.57 -31.53 11.08
CA LEU A 132 6.05 -32.52 10.11
C LEU A 132 5.51 -32.33 8.67
N PRO A 133 4.21 -32.01 8.45
CA PRO A 133 3.70 -31.72 7.11
C PRO A 133 4.30 -30.44 6.51
N ALA A 134 4.55 -29.42 7.32
CA ALA A 134 5.17 -28.16 6.90
C ALA A 134 6.67 -28.32 6.61
N PHE A 135 7.35 -29.11 7.44
CA PHE A 135 8.74 -29.52 7.24
C PHE A 135 8.90 -30.27 5.92
N LEU A 136 8.10 -31.31 5.66
CA LEU A 136 8.14 -32.05 4.40
C LEU A 136 7.77 -31.17 3.19
N ALA A 137 6.80 -30.28 3.34
CA ALA A 137 6.42 -29.32 2.30
C ALA A 137 7.49 -28.23 2.06
N SER A 138 8.41 -28.01 3.00
CA SER A 138 9.49 -27.02 2.87
C SER A 138 10.65 -27.49 2.01
N TRP A 139 10.71 -28.78 1.66
CA TRP A 139 11.74 -29.33 0.78
C TRP A 139 11.52 -28.85 -0.65
N SER A 140 12.28 -27.82 -1.05
CA SER A 140 12.24 -27.30 -2.42
C SER A 140 13.50 -27.66 -3.21
N LEU A 141 13.34 -28.20 -4.42
CA LEU A 141 14.43 -28.47 -5.38
C LEU A 141 14.82 -27.24 -6.23
N ARG A 142 14.25 -26.07 -5.93
CA ARG A 142 14.54 -24.80 -6.59
C ARG A 142 14.92 -23.77 -5.53
N ALA A 143 16.20 -23.42 -5.47
CA ALA A 143 16.70 -22.32 -4.67
C ALA A 143 16.08 -21.01 -5.20
N GLY A 144 14.99 -20.56 -4.57
CA GLY A 144 14.26 -19.41 -5.11
C GLY A 144 12.93 -19.08 -4.44
N PHE A 145 12.78 -19.34 -3.13
CA PHE A 145 11.75 -18.67 -2.35
C PHE A 145 12.42 -17.98 -1.15
N ALA A 146 12.73 -16.70 -1.34
CA ALA A 146 13.00 -15.79 -0.23
C ALA A 146 11.66 -15.49 0.45
N ARG A 147 11.34 -16.22 1.51
CA ARG A 147 10.43 -15.70 2.54
C ARG A 147 11.28 -14.81 3.44
N ALA A 148 11.13 -13.51 3.26
CA ALA A 148 11.69 -12.51 4.16
C ALA A 148 10.95 -12.59 5.50
N ASP A 149 11.51 -13.29 6.48
CA ASP A 149 11.15 -13.04 7.87
C ASP A 149 12.08 -11.93 8.39
N LEU A 150 11.64 -10.71 8.08
CA LEU A 150 12.05 -9.45 8.69
C LEU A 150 11.81 -9.51 10.20
N ALA A 151 12.66 -8.82 10.96
CA ALA A 151 12.46 -8.51 12.37
C ALA A 151 11.02 -7.97 12.58
N GLN A 152 10.29 -8.58 13.52
CA GLN A 152 8.90 -8.21 13.83
C GLN A 152 8.88 -7.48 15.16
N ALA A 153 8.73 -6.16 15.11
CA ALA A 153 8.20 -5.39 16.22
C ALA A 153 6.70 -5.70 16.31
N SER A 154 6.28 -6.30 17.42
CA SER A 154 4.90 -6.24 17.89
C SER A 154 4.65 -4.84 18.46
N LEU A 155 3.38 -4.46 18.67
CA LEU A 155 3.08 -3.34 19.56
C LEU A 155 3.69 -3.66 20.94
N GLU A 156 4.88 -3.12 21.25
CA GLU A 156 5.66 -3.43 22.46
C GLU A 156 4.90 -3.05 23.74
N GLU A 157 3.93 -2.15 23.61
CA GLU A 157 2.94 -1.78 24.61
C GLU A 157 1.56 -2.11 24.03
N GLY A 158 0.77 -2.93 24.71
CA GLY A 158 -0.52 -3.42 24.19
C GLY A 158 -1.44 -2.31 23.66
N ALA A 159 -2.38 -2.70 22.79
CA ALA A 159 -3.32 -1.76 22.16
C ALA A 159 -3.97 -0.81 23.19
N PRO A 160 -4.18 0.47 22.85
CA PRO A 160 -4.86 1.42 23.73
C PRO A 160 -6.20 0.86 24.23
N ALA A 161 -6.52 1.09 25.51
CA ALA A 161 -7.71 0.50 26.14
C ALA A 161 -9.05 0.85 25.44
N ASP A 162 -9.05 1.89 24.61
CA ASP A 162 -10.18 2.41 23.84
C ASP A 162 -10.20 1.95 22.37
N VAL A 163 -9.36 0.98 21.99
CA VAL A 163 -9.26 0.40 20.64
C VAL A 163 -9.68 -1.08 20.69
N ASP A 164 -10.45 -1.51 19.69
CA ASP A 164 -10.87 -2.92 19.57
C ASP A 164 -9.64 -3.84 19.44
N PRO A 165 -9.44 -4.84 20.32
CA PRO A 165 -8.28 -5.73 20.27
C PRO A 165 -8.17 -6.52 18.96
N THR A 166 -9.30 -6.83 18.32
CA THR A 166 -9.34 -7.48 17.00
C THR A 166 -8.74 -6.58 15.94
N TRP A 167 -9.01 -5.28 16.04
CA TRP A 167 -8.52 -4.31 15.07
C TRP A 167 -7.04 -4.00 15.23
N ALA A 168 -6.55 -3.88 16.47
CA ALA A 168 -5.12 -3.79 16.73
C ALA A 168 -4.37 -5.04 16.24
N ALA A 169 -4.92 -6.23 16.51
CA ALA A 169 -4.36 -7.47 16.01
C ALA A 169 -4.42 -7.60 14.48
N LEU A 170 -5.41 -6.96 13.83
CA LEU A 170 -5.51 -6.87 12.38
C LEU A 170 -4.45 -5.92 11.82
N ALA A 171 -4.18 -4.79 12.49
CA ALA A 171 -3.12 -3.86 12.12
C ALA A 171 -1.76 -4.56 12.02
N GLU A 172 -1.37 -5.33 13.04
CA GLU A 172 -0.13 -6.13 13.03
C GLU A 172 -0.09 -7.19 11.91
N ALA A 173 -1.26 -7.70 11.52
CA ALA A 173 -1.35 -8.70 10.47
C ALA A 173 -1.21 -8.09 9.07
N VAL A 174 -1.78 -6.91 8.83
CA VAL A 174 -1.87 -6.30 7.49
C VAL A 174 -0.82 -5.22 7.22
N LEU A 175 -0.28 -4.59 8.26
CA LEU A 175 0.77 -3.57 8.18
C LEU A 175 2.10 -4.21 8.57
N VAL A 176 2.83 -4.69 7.57
CA VAL A 176 4.07 -5.42 7.77
C VAL A 176 5.23 -4.43 7.83
N PRO A 177 5.93 -4.30 8.98
CA PRO A 177 7.11 -3.46 9.07
C PRO A 177 8.26 -4.04 8.23
N GLY A 178 9.21 -3.16 7.91
CA GLY A 178 10.46 -3.51 7.25
C GLY A 178 11.64 -2.93 8.00
N GLU A 179 12.85 -3.15 7.52
CA GLU A 179 14.08 -2.63 8.15
C GLU A 179 14.05 -1.10 8.32
N ARG A 180 13.42 -0.40 7.37
CA ARG A 180 13.22 1.06 7.41
C ARG A 180 11.77 1.47 7.58
N ILE A 181 10.83 0.57 7.30
CA ILE A 181 9.40 0.86 7.28
C ILE A 181 8.85 0.71 8.70
N PRO A 182 8.26 1.76 9.29
CA PRO A 182 7.79 1.72 10.67
C PRO A 182 6.69 0.68 10.86
N ALA A 183 6.65 0.07 12.04
CA ALA A 183 5.56 -0.80 12.45
C ALA A 183 4.28 0.02 12.72
N PRO A 184 3.09 -0.60 12.65
CA PRO A 184 1.91 0.02 13.23
C PRO A 184 2.13 0.21 14.73
N ASP A 185 1.77 1.38 15.23
CA ASP A 185 1.91 1.80 16.63
C ASP A 185 0.57 2.35 17.17
N GLU A 186 0.59 2.85 18.40
CA GLU A 186 -0.57 3.53 19.00
C GLU A 186 -1.08 4.72 18.16
N ALA A 187 -0.18 5.52 17.58
CA ALA A 187 -0.57 6.66 16.74
C ALA A 187 -1.35 6.19 15.50
N THR A 188 -0.95 5.07 14.90
CA THR A 188 -1.66 4.44 13.77
C THR A 188 -3.07 4.03 14.17
N LEU A 189 -3.23 3.40 15.34
CA LEU A 189 -4.53 2.95 15.84
C LEU A 189 -5.46 4.12 16.19
N ARG A 190 -4.93 5.14 16.86
CA ARG A 190 -5.68 6.36 17.21
C ARG A 190 -6.14 7.12 15.97
N ALA A 191 -5.22 7.37 15.02
CA ALA A 191 -5.55 8.04 13.76
C ALA A 191 -6.57 7.25 12.94
N GLY A 192 -6.43 5.92 12.89
CA GLY A 192 -7.37 5.04 12.22
C GLY A 192 -8.76 5.16 12.83
N ARG A 193 -8.87 5.16 14.17
CA ARG A 193 -10.15 5.28 14.87
C ARG A 193 -10.82 6.61 14.54
N ASP A 194 -10.05 7.69 14.60
CA ASP A 194 -10.57 9.03 14.32
C ASP A 194 -11.00 9.16 12.85
N PHE A 195 -10.31 8.46 11.94
CA PHE A 195 -10.73 8.31 10.55
C PHE A 195 -12.08 7.60 10.43
N VAL A 196 -12.29 6.47 11.12
CA VAL A 196 -13.58 5.76 11.16
C VAL A 196 -14.69 6.66 11.72
N ARG A 197 -14.44 7.38 12.82
CA ARG A 197 -15.42 8.31 13.43
C ARG A 197 -15.88 9.42 12.49
N ARG A 198 -15.06 9.80 11.51
CA ARG A 198 -15.38 10.80 10.49
C ARG A 198 -16.15 10.23 9.28
N MET A 199 -16.31 8.90 9.18
CA MET A 199 -17.08 8.26 8.12
C MET A 199 -18.59 8.47 8.31
N PRO A 200 -19.41 8.33 7.25
CA PRO A 200 -20.85 8.18 7.37
C PRO A 200 -21.24 7.04 8.33
N ALA A 201 -22.32 7.23 9.12
CA ALA A 201 -22.75 6.29 10.16
C ALA A 201 -22.94 4.85 9.67
N GLY A 202 -23.45 4.66 8.45
CA GLY A 202 -23.59 3.33 7.84
C GLY A 202 -22.25 2.60 7.64
N LEU A 203 -21.20 3.33 7.24
CA LEU A 203 -19.86 2.76 7.09
C LEU A 203 -19.22 2.46 8.45
N GLN A 204 -19.46 3.30 9.47
CA GLN A 204 -19.02 3.02 10.84
C GLN A 204 -19.62 1.72 11.38
N LEU A 205 -20.93 1.53 11.19
CA LEU A 205 -21.61 0.30 11.57
C LEU A 205 -21.06 -0.90 10.78
N GLY A 206 -20.89 -0.76 9.47
CA GLY A 206 -20.31 -1.80 8.63
C GLY A 206 -18.90 -2.22 9.07
N HIS A 207 -18.05 -1.26 9.41
CA HIS A 207 -16.71 -1.50 9.97
C HIS A 207 -16.77 -2.27 11.30
N SER A 208 -17.62 -1.84 12.23
CA SER A 208 -17.80 -2.53 13.52
C SER A 208 -18.30 -3.96 13.35
N LEU A 209 -19.26 -4.18 12.44
CA LEU A 209 -19.78 -5.52 12.14
C LEU A 209 -18.71 -6.40 11.49
N ALA A 210 -17.87 -5.85 10.61
CA ALA A 210 -16.76 -6.59 10.01
C ALA A 210 -15.75 -7.08 11.06
N LEU A 211 -15.39 -6.23 12.03
CA LEU A 211 -14.49 -6.61 13.13
C LEU A 211 -15.10 -7.68 14.03
N LYS A 212 -16.36 -7.51 14.43
CA LYS A 212 -17.07 -8.51 15.25
C LYS A 212 -17.23 -9.84 14.51
N GLY A 213 -17.51 -9.79 13.20
CA GLY A 213 -17.60 -10.95 12.35
C GLY A 213 -16.28 -11.71 12.24
N LEU A 214 -15.16 -10.99 12.09
CA LEU A 214 -13.81 -11.57 12.08
C LEU A 214 -13.49 -12.26 13.42
N ASP A 215 -13.77 -11.63 14.55
CA ASP A 215 -13.52 -12.22 15.87
C ASP A 215 -14.41 -13.45 16.12
N LEU A 216 -15.71 -13.35 15.78
CA LEU A 216 -16.65 -14.46 15.92
C LEU A 216 -16.23 -15.65 15.05
N ALA A 217 -15.87 -15.41 13.79
CA ALA A 217 -15.39 -16.46 12.89
C ALA A 217 -14.12 -17.13 13.45
N SER A 218 -13.20 -16.35 14.01
CA SER A 218 -12.02 -16.89 14.69
C SER A 218 -12.38 -17.78 15.88
N ARG A 219 -13.31 -17.35 16.74
CA ARG A 219 -13.75 -18.11 17.92
C ARG A 219 -14.41 -19.42 17.54
N LEU A 220 -15.35 -19.38 16.60
CA LEU A 220 -16.08 -20.56 16.15
C LEU A 220 -15.14 -21.61 15.54
N ARG A 221 -14.09 -21.17 14.85
CA ARG A 221 -13.19 -22.06 14.11
C ARG A 221 -11.97 -22.54 14.90
N TYR A 222 -11.37 -21.67 15.69
CA TYR A 222 -10.11 -21.94 16.38
C TYR A 222 -10.25 -21.98 17.90
N GLY A 223 -11.45 -21.78 18.44
CA GLY A 223 -11.71 -21.71 19.88
C GLY A 223 -11.08 -20.49 20.56
N ARG A 224 -10.56 -19.52 19.80
CA ARG A 224 -9.84 -18.34 20.29
C ARG A 224 -10.26 -17.09 19.51
N SER A 225 -10.26 -15.94 20.19
CA SER A 225 -10.44 -14.65 19.53
C SER A 225 -9.36 -14.40 18.49
N PHE A 226 -9.66 -13.59 17.47
CA PHE A 226 -8.71 -13.28 16.41
C PHE A 226 -7.42 -12.69 16.98
N ALA A 227 -7.54 -11.80 17.96
CA ALA A 227 -6.42 -11.17 18.65
C ALA A 227 -5.51 -12.17 19.40
N ARG A 228 -6.01 -13.34 19.77
CA ARG A 228 -5.25 -14.39 20.50
C ARG A 228 -4.70 -15.48 19.57
N LEU A 229 -4.87 -15.34 18.25
CA LEU A 229 -4.26 -16.25 17.29
C LEU A 229 -2.78 -15.91 17.08
N PRO A 230 -1.92 -16.94 16.82
CA PRO A 230 -0.55 -16.70 16.37
C PRO A 230 -0.52 -15.78 15.15
N LEU A 231 0.46 -14.87 15.08
CA LEU A 231 0.53 -13.85 14.02
C LEU A 231 0.52 -14.45 12.61
N ALA A 232 1.24 -15.55 12.37
CA ALA A 232 1.23 -16.25 11.09
C ALA A 232 -0.19 -16.64 10.64
N ARG A 233 -1.07 -17.01 11.59
CA ARG A 233 -2.45 -17.36 11.30
C ARG A 233 -3.33 -16.13 11.11
N ARG A 234 -3.12 -15.07 11.89
CA ARG A 234 -3.77 -13.76 11.67
C ARG A 234 -3.49 -13.24 10.26
N ARG A 235 -2.24 -13.33 9.80
CA ARG A 235 -1.82 -13.00 8.43
C ARG A 235 -2.50 -13.87 7.38
N SER A 236 -2.45 -15.20 7.54
CA SER A 236 -3.11 -16.14 6.61
C SER A 236 -4.61 -15.84 6.43
N LEU A 237 -5.30 -15.51 7.53
CA LEU A 237 -6.71 -15.12 7.52
C LEU A 237 -6.93 -13.77 6.83
N ALA A 238 -6.10 -12.77 7.14
CA ALA A 238 -6.19 -11.44 6.54
C ALA A 238 -5.87 -11.43 5.03
N GLU A 239 -5.00 -12.34 4.57
CA GLU A 239 -4.67 -12.54 3.15
C GLU A 239 -5.69 -13.40 2.40
N GLY A 240 -6.74 -13.90 3.07
CA GLY A 240 -7.75 -14.75 2.44
C GLY A 240 -7.24 -16.14 2.02
N ARG A 241 -6.10 -16.59 2.55
CA ARG A 241 -5.47 -17.87 2.16
C ARG A 241 -6.10 -19.10 2.82
N GLU A 242 -6.97 -18.87 3.79
CA GLU A 242 -7.70 -19.93 4.50
C GLU A 242 -9.01 -20.27 3.77
N ARG A 243 -9.32 -21.56 3.66
CA ARG A 243 -10.55 -22.07 3.01
C ARG A 243 -11.87 -21.48 3.56
N PHE A 244 -11.83 -20.94 4.77
CA PHE A 244 -12.97 -20.28 5.42
C PHE A 244 -12.56 -18.90 5.98
N ALA A 245 -11.67 -18.19 5.29
CA ALA A 245 -11.42 -16.79 5.59
C ALA A 245 -12.72 -15.98 5.39
N PRO A 246 -12.93 -14.90 6.16
CA PRO A 246 -14.00 -13.95 5.86
C PRO A 246 -13.86 -13.44 4.42
N PRO A 247 -14.98 -13.08 3.77
CA PRO A 247 -14.95 -12.46 2.44
C PRO A 247 -13.87 -11.36 2.34
N PRO A 248 -13.03 -11.35 1.28
CA PRO A 248 -11.96 -10.36 1.12
C PRO A 248 -12.45 -8.91 1.25
N ALA A 249 -13.65 -8.61 0.77
CA ALA A 249 -14.27 -7.29 0.91
C ALA A 249 -14.48 -6.87 2.37
N LEU A 250 -14.81 -7.80 3.29
CA LEU A 250 -14.95 -7.50 4.72
C LEU A 250 -13.60 -7.25 5.38
N LEU A 251 -12.59 -8.04 5.01
CA LEU A 251 -11.22 -7.86 5.50
C LEU A 251 -10.64 -6.53 5.04
N GLU A 252 -10.84 -6.18 3.77
CA GLU A 252 -10.44 -4.88 3.23
C GLU A 252 -11.22 -3.74 3.89
N ALA A 253 -12.54 -3.87 4.09
CA ALA A 253 -13.32 -2.85 4.80
C ALA A 253 -12.81 -2.63 6.24
N ALA A 254 -12.42 -3.69 6.94
CA ALA A 254 -11.87 -3.60 8.30
C ALA A 254 -10.46 -2.99 8.34
N ALA A 255 -9.61 -3.32 7.36
CA ALA A 255 -8.21 -2.91 7.29
C ALA A 255 -7.98 -1.56 6.60
N ALA A 256 -8.84 -1.15 5.68
CA ALA A 256 -8.66 0.05 4.85
C ALA A 256 -8.42 1.34 5.65
N PRO A 257 -9.13 1.63 6.75
CA PRO A 257 -8.84 2.82 7.56
C PRO A 257 -7.41 2.82 8.13
N LEU A 258 -6.91 1.66 8.57
CA LEU A 258 -5.56 1.51 9.10
C LEU A 258 -4.52 1.75 8.00
N LYS A 259 -4.71 1.12 6.83
CA LYS A 259 -3.83 1.32 5.67
C LYS A 259 -3.80 2.78 5.24
N ALA A 260 -4.96 3.44 5.18
CA ALA A 260 -5.09 4.83 4.76
C ALA A 260 -4.31 5.79 5.66
N VAL A 261 -4.38 5.62 6.99
CA VAL A 261 -3.66 6.49 7.92
C VAL A 261 -2.19 6.10 8.03
N HIS A 262 -1.85 4.81 8.05
CA HIS A 262 -0.49 4.34 8.24
C HIS A 262 0.42 4.73 7.07
N PHE A 263 -0.04 4.52 5.84
CA PHE A 263 0.73 4.86 4.64
C PHE A 263 0.78 6.36 4.35
N ALA A 264 -0.02 7.16 5.07
CA ALA A 264 0.01 8.62 5.00
C ALA A 264 0.91 9.26 6.08
N ARG A 265 1.52 8.48 6.97
CA ARG A 265 2.36 9.04 8.03
C ARG A 265 3.67 9.61 7.48
N PRO A 266 4.17 10.75 8.01
CA PRO A 266 5.43 11.34 7.58
C PRO A 266 6.64 10.41 7.71
N ASP A 267 6.72 9.62 8.78
CA ASP A 267 7.81 8.66 9.01
C ASP A 267 7.78 7.50 8.01
N TYR A 268 6.60 6.96 7.69
CA TYR A 268 6.42 5.96 6.64
C TYR A 268 6.83 6.53 5.28
N LEU A 269 6.34 7.72 4.94
CA LEU A 269 6.67 8.40 3.68
C LEU A 269 8.18 8.69 3.57
N GLY A 270 8.80 9.17 4.64
CA GLY A 270 10.25 9.37 4.70
C GLY A 270 11.03 8.06 4.53
N ALA A 271 10.56 6.97 5.16
CA ALA A 271 11.19 5.65 5.05
C ALA A 271 11.17 5.06 3.63
N VAL A 272 10.11 5.31 2.85
CA VAL A 272 10.03 4.90 1.44
C VAL A 272 10.72 5.88 0.49
N GLY A 273 11.27 6.98 1.01
CA GLY A 273 11.85 8.06 0.20
C GLY A 273 10.79 8.80 -0.62
N ALA A 274 9.53 8.82 -0.15
CA ALA A 274 8.52 9.68 -0.75
C ALA A 274 8.93 11.14 -0.48
N PRO A 275 8.90 12.01 -1.50
CA PRO A 275 9.46 13.32 -1.28
C PRO A 275 8.51 14.16 -0.40
N SER A 276 9.08 14.97 0.49
CA SER A 276 8.31 15.85 1.39
C SER A 276 8.23 17.24 0.79
N TYR A 277 7.05 17.83 0.87
CA TYR A 277 6.73 19.13 0.28
C TYR A 277 6.21 20.06 1.36
N GLU A 278 7.09 20.37 2.30
CA GLU A 278 6.80 21.27 3.43
C GLU A 278 6.91 22.75 3.06
N HIS A 279 7.53 23.05 1.91
CA HIS A 279 7.73 24.43 1.48
C HIS A 279 6.50 24.97 0.74
N GLU A 280 5.69 25.74 1.47
CA GLU A 280 4.72 26.64 0.85
C GLU A 280 5.46 27.77 0.15
N VAL A 281 5.41 27.77 -1.18
CA VAL A 281 5.79 28.95 -1.97
C VAL A 281 4.54 29.82 -2.05
N ARG A 282 4.50 30.90 -1.25
CA ARG A 282 3.41 31.87 -1.31
C ARG A 282 3.66 32.85 -2.44
N GLU A 283 2.81 32.80 -3.45
CA GLU A 283 2.82 33.77 -4.55
C GLU A 283 1.75 34.84 -4.30
N PRO A 284 1.97 36.08 -4.78
CA PRO A 284 0.95 37.12 -4.69
C PRO A 284 -0.28 36.74 -5.52
N ASP A 285 -1.45 37.10 -5.02
CA ASP A 285 -2.72 36.86 -5.69
C ASP A 285 -2.72 37.55 -7.06
N PRO A 286 -2.94 36.81 -8.16
CA PRO A 286 -2.99 37.43 -9.47
C PRO A 286 -4.25 38.28 -9.62
N ALA A 287 -4.13 39.42 -10.32
CA ALA A 287 -5.21 40.41 -10.45
C ALA A 287 -6.54 39.83 -11.00
N TRP A 288 -6.48 38.82 -11.87
CA TRP A 288 -7.69 38.18 -12.41
C TRP A 288 -8.51 37.39 -11.37
N LEU A 289 -8.00 37.20 -10.14
CA LEU A 289 -8.79 36.67 -9.03
C LEU A 289 -9.88 37.62 -8.56
N GLU A 290 -9.83 38.91 -8.92
CA GLU A 290 -10.93 39.85 -8.67
C GLU A 290 -12.25 39.40 -9.32
N GLN A 291 -12.17 38.58 -10.37
CA GLN A 291 -13.33 37.98 -11.05
C GLN A 291 -13.87 36.71 -10.36
N VAL A 292 -13.33 36.35 -9.19
CA VAL A 292 -13.73 35.16 -8.43
C VAL A 292 -14.53 35.58 -7.20
N THR A 293 -15.83 35.29 -7.23
CA THR A 293 -16.75 35.62 -6.14
C THR A 293 -17.14 34.34 -5.39
N PRO A 294 -16.73 34.16 -4.12
CA PRO A 294 -17.26 33.09 -3.30
C PRO A 294 -18.73 33.34 -2.98
N VAL A 295 -19.53 32.27 -2.85
CA VAL A 295 -20.97 32.37 -2.57
C VAL A 295 -21.29 33.19 -1.31
N GLU A 296 -20.40 33.22 -0.32
CA GLU A 296 -20.56 34.03 0.90
C GLU A 296 -20.46 35.54 0.66
N ALA A 297 -19.79 35.95 -0.41
CA ALA A 297 -19.66 37.35 -0.83
C ALA A 297 -20.71 37.75 -1.88
N LEU A 298 -21.60 36.82 -2.26
CA LEU A 298 -22.63 37.10 -3.25
C LEU A 298 -23.81 37.82 -2.57
N GLU A 299 -23.99 39.11 -2.91
CA GLU A 299 -25.06 39.95 -2.35
C GLU A 299 -26.31 40.04 -3.24
N VAL A 300 -26.37 39.25 -4.32
CA VAL A 300 -27.45 39.27 -5.30
C VAL A 300 -28.23 37.96 -5.34
N GLU A 301 -29.53 38.06 -5.61
CA GLU A 301 -30.43 36.90 -5.75
C GLU A 301 -30.46 36.33 -7.18
N ALA A 302 -30.03 37.12 -8.17
CA ALA A 302 -30.01 36.75 -9.58
C ALA A 302 -28.75 37.29 -10.27
N LEU A 303 -28.21 36.49 -11.19
CA LEU A 303 -27.09 36.83 -12.07
C LEU A 303 -27.57 36.79 -13.51
N GLU A 304 -27.18 37.79 -14.30
CA GLU A 304 -27.44 37.83 -15.74
C GLU A 304 -26.14 37.59 -16.50
N ALA A 305 -26.18 36.68 -17.48
CA ALA A 305 -25.06 36.36 -18.35
C ALA A 305 -25.56 35.95 -19.73
N GLU A 306 -24.73 36.11 -20.77
CA GLU A 306 -25.04 35.55 -22.09
C GLU A 306 -24.91 34.02 -22.07
N VAL A 307 -23.92 33.52 -21.32
CA VAL A 307 -23.63 32.08 -21.22
C VAL A 307 -23.36 31.71 -19.78
N VAL A 308 -24.07 30.70 -19.27
CA VAL A 308 -23.80 30.10 -17.97
C VAL A 308 -23.14 28.74 -18.18
N VAL A 309 -21.97 28.54 -17.58
CA VAL A 309 -21.22 27.29 -17.62
C VAL A 309 -21.21 26.66 -16.23
N ILE A 310 -21.83 25.49 -16.11
CA ILE A 310 -21.94 24.77 -14.84
C ILE A 310 -20.79 23.76 -14.72
N GLY A 311 -19.90 24.01 -13.77
CA GLY A 311 -18.72 23.20 -13.50
C GLY A 311 -17.48 23.68 -14.25
N THR A 312 -16.36 23.72 -13.55
CA THR A 312 -15.07 24.22 -14.07
C THR A 312 -14.10 23.09 -14.46
N GLY A 313 -14.64 21.91 -14.78
CA GLY A 313 -13.85 20.76 -15.24
C GLY A 313 -13.31 20.93 -16.67
N ALA A 314 -12.78 19.84 -17.25
CA ALA A 314 -12.15 19.87 -18.58
C ALA A 314 -13.03 20.51 -19.67
N GLY A 315 -14.30 20.10 -19.76
CA GLY A 315 -15.23 20.64 -20.75
C GLY A 315 -15.65 22.08 -20.46
N GLY A 316 -16.11 22.34 -19.22
CA GLY A 316 -16.64 23.65 -18.83
C GLY A 316 -15.59 24.76 -18.87
N ALA A 317 -14.39 24.50 -18.36
CA ALA A 317 -13.33 25.50 -18.40
C ALA A 317 -12.88 25.82 -19.83
N ALA A 318 -12.75 24.79 -20.69
CA ALA A 318 -12.33 24.99 -22.08
C ALA A 318 -13.34 25.83 -22.87
N ILE A 319 -14.65 25.52 -22.77
CA ILE A 319 -15.69 26.28 -23.48
C ILE A 319 -15.80 27.71 -22.94
N ALA A 320 -15.71 27.90 -21.62
CA ALA A 320 -15.73 29.22 -21.02
C ALA A 320 -14.55 30.08 -21.48
N ALA A 321 -13.34 29.52 -21.54
CA ALA A 321 -12.17 30.23 -22.04
C ALA A 321 -12.37 30.71 -23.47
N LYS A 322 -12.84 29.84 -24.37
CA LYS A 322 -13.08 30.22 -25.78
C LYS A 322 -14.16 31.29 -25.92
N LEU A 323 -15.30 31.12 -25.28
CA LEU A 323 -16.40 32.09 -25.39
C LEU A 323 -16.04 33.44 -24.77
N ALA A 324 -15.33 33.45 -23.63
CA ALA A 324 -14.86 34.69 -23.02
C ALA A 324 -13.79 35.38 -23.89
N GLU A 325 -12.85 34.63 -24.47
CA GLU A 325 -11.85 35.14 -25.43
C GLU A 325 -12.52 35.74 -26.70
N GLU A 326 -13.72 35.29 -27.05
CA GLU A 326 -14.57 35.86 -28.11
C GLU A 326 -15.41 37.08 -27.65
N GLY A 327 -15.27 37.51 -26.40
CA GLY A 327 -15.95 38.68 -25.84
C GLY A 327 -17.37 38.42 -25.33
N ARG A 328 -17.74 37.16 -25.08
CA ARG A 328 -19.04 36.81 -24.48
C ARG A 328 -19.04 37.04 -22.98
N ALA A 329 -20.17 37.51 -22.45
CA ALA A 329 -20.40 37.58 -21.01
C ALA A 329 -20.67 36.17 -20.44
N VAL A 330 -19.63 35.54 -19.90
CA VAL A 330 -19.66 34.16 -19.38
C VAL A 330 -19.63 34.15 -17.85
N ALA A 331 -20.60 33.44 -17.25
CA ALA A 331 -20.59 33.11 -15.83
C ALA A 331 -20.26 31.63 -15.61
N LEU A 332 -19.19 31.35 -14.88
CA LEU A 332 -18.78 30.01 -14.44
C LEU A 332 -19.34 29.74 -13.03
N LEU A 333 -20.04 28.62 -12.85
CA LEU A 333 -20.57 28.21 -11.54
C LEU A 333 -19.87 26.93 -11.06
N GLU A 334 -19.20 26.98 -9.91
CA GLU A 334 -18.45 25.86 -9.34
C GLU A 334 -18.89 25.55 -7.90
N ALA A 335 -19.18 24.27 -7.63
CA ALA A 335 -19.59 23.82 -6.30
C ALA A 335 -18.43 23.76 -5.29
N GLY A 336 -17.19 23.63 -5.77
CA GLY A 336 -15.97 23.71 -4.98
C GLY A 336 -15.39 25.12 -4.84
N ARG A 337 -14.26 25.23 -4.14
CA ARG A 337 -13.49 26.48 -3.98
C ARG A 337 -12.41 26.62 -5.04
N TYR A 338 -11.97 27.86 -5.26
CA TYR A 338 -10.71 28.12 -5.94
C TYR A 338 -9.55 27.81 -4.99
N HIS A 339 -8.51 27.14 -5.49
CA HIS A 339 -7.31 26.80 -4.74
C HIS A 339 -6.09 27.21 -5.56
N LEU A 340 -5.20 27.98 -4.94
CA LEU A 340 -3.89 28.31 -5.48
C LEU A 340 -2.89 27.18 -5.19
N ARG A 341 -1.72 27.22 -5.84
CA ARG A 341 -0.68 26.20 -5.65
C ARG A 341 -0.28 25.97 -4.20
N GLN A 342 -0.22 27.05 -3.40
CA GLN A 342 0.10 27.01 -1.97
C GLN A 342 -0.96 26.25 -1.15
N ASP A 343 -2.21 26.19 -1.63
CA ASP A 343 -3.30 25.45 -0.98
C ASP A 343 -3.23 23.94 -1.26
N PHE A 344 -2.30 23.48 -2.11
CA PHE A 344 -1.99 22.07 -2.31
C PHE A 344 -0.82 21.60 -1.43
N SER A 345 -0.58 22.26 -0.30
CA SER A 345 0.36 21.81 0.75
C SER A 345 -0.27 20.77 1.70
N GLY A 346 0.57 20.15 2.54
CA GLY A 346 0.15 19.27 3.62
C GLY A 346 -0.12 17.82 3.23
N ALA A 347 -0.62 17.05 4.20
CA ALA A 347 -0.76 15.60 4.09
C ALA A 347 -1.71 15.20 2.94
N PRO A 348 -1.33 14.23 2.08
CA PRO A 348 -2.16 13.79 0.95
C PRO A 348 -3.59 13.41 1.32
N LEU A 349 -3.78 12.73 2.46
CA LEU A 349 -5.09 12.30 2.92
C LEU A 349 -5.99 13.48 3.29
N GLU A 350 -5.44 14.52 3.92
CA GLU A 350 -6.18 15.73 4.27
C GLU A 350 -6.58 16.51 3.02
N ARG A 351 -5.68 16.59 2.03
CA ARG A 351 -5.99 17.15 0.71
C ARG A 351 -7.13 16.39 0.04
N ALA A 352 -7.10 15.06 0.02
CA ALA A 352 -8.20 14.26 -0.53
C ALA A 352 -9.53 14.54 0.19
N GLN A 353 -9.52 14.63 1.52
CA GLN A 353 -10.72 14.93 2.31
C GLN A 353 -11.30 16.32 2.02
N ARG A 354 -10.44 17.31 1.71
CA ARG A 354 -10.85 18.67 1.36
C ARG A 354 -11.34 18.79 -0.08
N LEU A 355 -10.62 18.19 -1.03
CA LEU A 355 -10.75 18.46 -2.45
C LEU A 355 -11.66 17.48 -3.20
N TRP A 356 -11.94 16.30 -2.65
CA TRP A 356 -12.72 15.28 -3.35
C TRP A 356 -14.19 15.30 -2.89
N VAL A 357 -15.11 15.07 -3.82
CA VAL A 357 -16.54 14.88 -3.51
C VAL A 357 -16.68 13.75 -2.49
N GLN A 358 -17.48 14.00 -1.45
CA GLN A 358 -17.69 13.05 -0.36
C GLN A 358 -16.38 12.47 0.23
N ARG A 359 -15.29 13.27 0.23
CA ARG A 359 -13.98 12.86 0.74
C ARG A 359 -13.40 11.62 0.04
N GLY A 360 -13.80 11.37 -1.22
CA GLY A 360 -13.37 10.21 -1.99
C GLY A 360 -14.19 8.94 -1.79
N LEU A 361 -15.34 9.03 -1.10
CA LEU A 361 -16.22 7.89 -0.83
C LEU A 361 -17.39 7.79 -1.82
N THR A 362 -17.20 8.26 -3.06
CA THR A 362 -18.20 8.11 -4.12
C THR A 362 -17.95 6.80 -4.87
N PHE A 363 -18.99 5.95 -4.94
CA PHE A 363 -18.93 4.65 -5.59
C PHE A 363 -20.14 4.44 -6.50
N ALA A 364 -19.93 3.77 -7.63
CA ALA A 364 -21.00 3.15 -8.40
C ALA A 364 -21.21 1.70 -7.93
N LEU A 365 -22.48 1.35 -7.78
CA LEU A 365 -22.91 -0.02 -7.51
C LEU A 365 -23.46 -0.63 -8.80
N GLY A 366 -22.82 -1.71 -9.27
CA GLY A 366 -23.29 -2.54 -10.37
C GLY A 366 -23.04 -4.01 -10.09
N ASN A 367 -22.59 -4.75 -11.11
CA ASN A 367 -22.02 -6.10 -10.92
C ASN A 367 -20.67 -6.09 -10.15
N SER A 368 -20.09 -4.90 -9.95
CA SER A 368 -18.94 -4.63 -9.10
C SER A 368 -19.13 -3.31 -8.35
N LEU A 369 -18.44 -3.16 -7.22
CA LEU A 369 -18.30 -1.88 -6.52
C LEU A 369 -17.12 -1.11 -7.12
N THR A 370 -17.41 0.00 -7.79
CA THR A 370 -16.38 0.79 -8.51
C THR A 370 -16.25 2.17 -7.86
N SER A 371 -15.03 2.52 -7.44
CA SER A 371 -14.72 3.87 -6.95
C SER A 371 -14.81 4.90 -8.08
N ILE A 372 -15.43 6.05 -7.82
CA ILE A 372 -15.52 7.18 -8.75
C ILE A 372 -14.90 8.41 -8.10
N PRO A 373 -13.60 8.65 -8.27
CA PRO A 373 -12.95 9.84 -7.73
C PRO A 373 -13.41 11.09 -8.50
N LEU A 374 -14.05 12.02 -7.79
CA LEU A 374 -14.56 13.28 -8.34
C LEU A 374 -13.97 14.45 -7.58
N GLY A 375 -13.43 15.44 -8.30
CA GLY A 375 -12.93 16.68 -7.70
C GLY A 375 -14.07 17.64 -7.39
N LYS A 376 -14.01 18.30 -6.22
CA LYS A 376 -14.90 19.38 -5.80
C LYS A 376 -14.07 20.66 -5.53
N LEU A 377 -13.56 21.23 -6.61
CA LEU A 377 -12.71 22.41 -6.63
C LEU A 377 -12.74 23.03 -8.03
N VAL A 378 -12.31 24.27 -8.14
CA VAL A 378 -12.08 24.89 -9.45
C VAL A 378 -11.08 24.03 -10.23
N GLY A 379 -11.40 23.70 -11.49
CA GLY A 379 -10.67 22.74 -12.32
C GLY A 379 -11.26 21.33 -12.29
N GLY A 380 -12.17 21.03 -11.36
CA GLY A 380 -12.81 19.73 -11.19
C GLY A 380 -11.81 18.58 -11.07
N THR A 381 -12.17 17.41 -11.60
CA THR A 381 -11.30 16.21 -11.52
C THR A 381 -9.96 16.36 -12.25
N THR A 382 -9.81 17.34 -13.14
CA THR A 382 -8.51 17.59 -13.79
C THR A 382 -7.44 18.01 -12.77
N ALA A 383 -7.83 18.72 -11.71
CA ALA A 383 -6.92 19.17 -10.66
C ALA A 383 -6.44 18.01 -9.77
N ILE A 384 -7.17 16.90 -9.71
CA ILE A 384 -6.89 15.73 -8.85
C ILE A 384 -6.64 14.42 -9.63
N ASN A 385 -6.32 14.49 -10.92
CA ASN A 385 -5.92 13.33 -11.72
C ASN A 385 -4.39 13.23 -11.92
N SER A 386 -3.93 12.18 -12.62
CA SER A 386 -2.51 11.96 -12.92
C SER A 386 -1.95 12.81 -14.08
N GLY A 387 -2.82 13.56 -14.78
CA GLY A 387 -2.43 14.34 -15.96
C GLY A 387 -2.06 13.51 -17.17
N THR A 388 -2.60 12.29 -17.31
CA THR A 388 -2.34 11.40 -18.45
C THR A 388 -3.20 11.81 -19.64
N CYS A 389 -2.61 11.86 -20.84
CA CYS A 389 -3.27 12.34 -22.06
C CYS A 389 -3.10 11.33 -23.19
N PHE A 390 -4.14 10.53 -23.48
CA PHE A 390 -4.11 9.60 -24.60
C PHE A 390 -4.98 10.13 -25.75
N ALA A 391 -4.43 10.07 -26.97
CA ALA A 391 -5.24 10.19 -28.16
C ALA A 391 -6.26 9.03 -28.22
N VAL A 392 -7.47 9.32 -28.69
CA VAL A 392 -8.50 8.29 -28.89
C VAL A 392 -8.06 7.41 -30.07
N PRO A 393 -7.96 6.07 -29.91
CA PRO A 393 -7.60 5.21 -31.03
C PRO A 393 -8.64 5.26 -32.15
N ASP A 394 -8.19 5.21 -33.40
CA ASP A 394 -9.07 5.28 -34.59
C ASP A 394 -10.16 4.19 -34.58
N ALA A 395 -9.86 3.00 -34.04
CA ALA A 395 -10.85 1.93 -33.89
C ALA A 395 -12.02 2.33 -32.96
N VAL A 396 -11.73 3.02 -31.85
CA VAL A 396 -12.75 3.51 -30.90
C VAL A 396 -13.59 4.60 -31.54
N LEU A 397 -12.97 5.50 -32.30
CA LEU A 397 -13.69 6.50 -33.10
C LEU A 397 -14.61 5.82 -34.13
N GLY A 398 -14.13 4.75 -34.77
CA GLY A 398 -14.93 3.91 -35.67
C GLY A 398 -16.15 3.29 -34.98
N GLU A 399 -15.99 2.77 -33.75
CA GLU A 399 -17.11 2.25 -32.94
C GLU A 399 -18.13 3.34 -32.61
N TRP A 400 -17.69 4.53 -32.22
CA TRP A 400 -18.60 5.66 -31.94
C TRP A 400 -19.36 6.10 -33.20
N ARG A 401 -18.68 6.14 -34.36
CA ARG A 401 -19.31 6.42 -35.65
C ARG A 401 -20.36 5.36 -36.00
N ALA A 402 -20.07 4.08 -35.77
CA ALA A 402 -21.04 3.00 -35.94
C ALA A 402 -22.23 3.10 -34.96
N ALA A 403 -22.02 3.68 -33.77
CA ALA A 403 -23.07 3.95 -32.79
C ALA A 403 -23.90 5.22 -33.09
N GLY A 404 -23.61 5.94 -34.18
CA GLY A 404 -24.40 7.10 -34.63
C GLY A 404 -23.82 8.47 -34.25
N PHE A 405 -22.58 8.54 -33.77
CA PHE A 405 -21.93 9.83 -33.49
C PHE A 405 -21.72 10.64 -34.79
N PRO A 406 -21.73 11.99 -34.75
CA PRO A 406 -21.56 12.86 -35.93
C PRO A 406 -20.26 12.62 -36.72
N SER A 407 -20.19 13.19 -37.93
CA SER A 407 -19.01 13.08 -38.82
C SER A 407 -17.72 13.59 -38.20
N ASP A 408 -17.83 14.51 -37.24
CA ASP A 408 -16.69 15.10 -36.54
C ASP A 408 -15.89 14.09 -35.71
N PHE A 409 -16.49 12.91 -35.44
CA PHE A 409 -15.82 11.80 -34.77
C PHE A 409 -15.10 10.86 -35.75
N ALA A 410 -15.05 11.16 -37.06
CA ALA A 410 -14.14 10.46 -37.97
C ALA A 410 -12.68 10.79 -37.59
N PRO A 411 -11.73 9.84 -37.65
CA PRO A 411 -10.34 10.07 -37.25
C PRO A 411 -9.71 11.33 -37.83
N GLU A 412 -9.95 11.61 -39.11
CA GLU A 412 -9.39 12.75 -39.83
C GLU A 412 -9.99 14.09 -39.37
N ALA A 413 -11.26 14.09 -38.96
CA ALA A 413 -11.96 15.27 -38.47
C ALA A 413 -11.70 15.51 -36.97
N PHE A 414 -11.46 14.44 -36.20
CA PHE A 414 -11.25 14.50 -34.76
C PHE A 414 -9.81 14.89 -34.39
N ARG A 415 -8.83 14.40 -35.17
CA ARG A 415 -7.39 14.59 -34.92
C ARG A 415 -6.96 16.05 -34.72
N PRO A 416 -7.39 17.03 -35.54
CA PRO A 416 -6.99 18.43 -35.35
C PRO A 416 -7.39 19.00 -33.99
N TRP A 417 -8.53 18.58 -33.44
CA TRP A 417 -8.98 19.01 -32.12
C TRP A 417 -8.11 18.45 -30.99
N VAL A 418 -7.69 17.19 -31.13
CA VAL A 418 -6.78 16.55 -30.17
C VAL A 418 -5.43 17.26 -30.20
N GLU A 419 -4.85 17.46 -31.39
CA GLU A 419 -3.56 18.12 -31.57
C GLU A 419 -3.57 19.56 -31.01
N GLN A 420 -4.66 20.30 -31.25
CA GLN A 420 -4.82 21.64 -30.69
C GLN A 420 -4.82 21.60 -29.14
N VAL A 421 -5.60 20.71 -28.53
CA VAL A 421 -5.68 20.61 -27.07
C VAL A 421 -4.36 20.13 -26.47
N GLU A 422 -3.68 19.17 -27.10
CA GLU A 422 -2.37 18.69 -26.67
C GLU A 422 -1.32 19.80 -26.70
N ALA A 423 -1.33 20.64 -27.75
CA ALA A 423 -0.46 21.81 -27.84
C ALA A 423 -0.78 22.85 -26.76
N GLU A 424 -2.07 23.19 -26.56
CA GLU A 424 -2.49 24.13 -25.50
C GLU A 424 -2.06 23.65 -24.11
N LEU A 425 -2.20 22.34 -23.84
CA LEU A 425 -1.86 21.72 -22.57
C LEU A 425 -0.38 21.30 -22.46
N GLY A 426 0.44 21.53 -23.49
CA GLY A 426 1.87 21.17 -23.51
C GLY A 426 2.12 19.69 -23.23
N VAL A 427 1.31 18.82 -23.83
CA VAL A 427 1.39 17.37 -23.61
C VAL A 427 2.72 16.85 -24.13
N THR A 428 3.49 16.24 -23.23
CA THR A 428 4.81 15.66 -23.55
C THR A 428 5.00 14.34 -22.79
N PRO A 429 5.82 13.41 -23.31
CA PRO A 429 6.14 12.20 -22.56
C PRO A 429 6.85 12.55 -21.25
N GLY A 430 6.53 11.83 -20.18
CA GLY A 430 7.17 12.04 -18.87
C GLY A 430 8.69 11.88 -18.91
N GLU A 431 9.40 12.81 -18.27
CA GLU A 431 10.86 12.82 -18.26
C GLU A 431 11.46 11.67 -17.42
N ARG A 432 12.53 11.07 -17.94
CA ARG A 432 13.16 9.87 -17.34
C ARG A 432 13.53 9.99 -15.86
N PRO A 433 14.05 11.12 -15.34
CA PRO A 433 14.38 11.25 -13.92
C PRO A 433 13.19 10.97 -12.98
N TYR A 434 11.95 11.27 -13.41
CA TYR A 434 10.76 11.14 -12.57
C TYR A 434 9.99 9.82 -12.79
N LEU A 435 10.35 9.03 -13.79
CA LEU A 435 9.76 7.70 -14.01
C LEU A 435 10.34 6.66 -13.03
N GLY A 436 11.58 6.87 -12.58
CA GLY A 436 12.27 6.00 -11.63
C GLY A 436 12.56 4.59 -12.13
N ARG A 437 13.10 3.74 -11.25
CA ARG A 437 13.51 2.36 -11.56
C ARG A 437 12.37 1.47 -12.02
N VAL A 438 11.13 1.77 -11.66
CA VAL A 438 9.96 0.99 -12.07
C VAL A 438 9.82 0.97 -13.59
N ALA A 439 10.16 2.07 -14.28
CA ALA A 439 10.16 2.12 -15.74
C ALA A 439 11.15 1.13 -16.35
N ASP A 440 12.34 0.98 -15.76
CA ASP A 440 13.34 0.00 -16.23
C ASP A 440 12.84 -1.44 -16.06
N LEU A 441 12.18 -1.73 -14.93
CA LEU A 441 11.63 -3.06 -14.66
C LEU A 441 10.53 -3.41 -15.67
N VAL A 442 9.63 -2.47 -15.94
CA VAL A 442 8.54 -2.62 -16.91
C VAL A 442 9.11 -2.78 -18.33
N ALA A 443 10.08 -1.94 -18.71
CA ALA A 443 10.76 -2.01 -20.01
C ALA A 443 11.37 -3.39 -20.25
N ARG A 444 12.15 -3.92 -19.31
CA ARG A 444 12.76 -5.26 -19.44
C ARG A 444 11.70 -6.36 -19.59
N GLY A 445 10.61 -6.27 -18.85
CA GLY A 445 9.50 -7.23 -18.95
C GLY A 445 8.81 -7.16 -20.31
N ALA A 446 8.52 -5.95 -20.79
CA ALA A 446 7.91 -5.71 -22.10
C ALA A 446 8.81 -6.21 -23.24
N GLU A 447 10.10 -5.89 -23.19
CA GLU A 447 11.10 -6.34 -24.18
C GLU A 447 11.22 -7.86 -24.24
N ALA A 448 11.25 -8.54 -23.08
CA ALA A 448 11.28 -10.00 -23.01
C ALA A 448 10.03 -10.66 -23.62
N LEU A 449 8.90 -9.93 -23.66
CA LEU A 449 7.64 -10.36 -24.25
C LEU A 449 7.44 -9.87 -25.69
N GLY A 450 8.36 -9.05 -26.24
CA GLY A 450 8.20 -8.42 -27.54
C GLY A 450 7.09 -7.36 -27.60
N LEU A 451 6.80 -6.69 -26.48
CA LEU A 451 5.78 -5.64 -26.36
C LEU A 451 6.39 -4.24 -26.48
N GLU A 452 5.63 -3.31 -27.05
CA GLU A 452 5.97 -1.89 -27.06
C GLU A 452 5.80 -1.27 -25.67
N HIS A 453 6.70 -0.34 -25.33
CA HIS A 453 6.67 0.38 -24.06
C HIS A 453 7.21 1.80 -24.21
N GLY A 454 6.85 2.67 -23.28
CA GLY A 454 7.34 4.04 -23.26
C GLY A 454 6.77 4.87 -22.11
N PRO A 455 7.33 6.07 -21.88
CA PRO A 455 6.77 7.03 -20.95
C PRO A 455 5.35 7.45 -21.35
N LEU A 456 4.49 7.62 -20.35
CA LEU A 456 3.14 8.13 -20.59
C LEU A 456 3.19 9.61 -21.05
N PRO A 457 2.41 9.99 -22.07
CA PRO A 457 2.14 11.39 -22.40
C PRO A 457 1.36 12.08 -21.27
N ARG A 458 1.83 13.25 -20.85
CA ARG A 458 1.27 14.01 -19.75
C ARG A 458 1.17 15.51 -20.02
N ASN A 459 0.11 16.16 -19.53
CA ASN A 459 -0.04 17.62 -19.52
C ASN A 459 0.72 18.29 -18.36
N ALA A 460 1.95 17.85 -18.10
CA ALA A 460 2.76 18.33 -16.99
C ALA A 460 4.14 18.82 -17.43
N PRO A 461 4.23 19.77 -18.38
CA PRO A 461 5.52 20.30 -18.81
C PRO A 461 6.21 21.01 -17.64
N GLY A 462 7.50 20.72 -17.44
CA GLY A 462 8.25 21.26 -16.29
C GLY A 462 7.90 20.60 -14.96
N CYS A 463 7.34 19.38 -14.98
CA CYS A 463 7.16 18.57 -13.78
C CYS A 463 8.50 18.36 -13.09
N ASP A 464 8.54 18.58 -11.78
CA ASP A 464 9.71 18.44 -10.92
C ASP A 464 9.60 17.22 -9.99
N GLY A 465 8.72 16.27 -10.32
CA GLY A 465 8.67 14.96 -9.66
C GLY A 465 7.91 14.94 -8.34
N GLN A 466 6.92 15.83 -8.15
CA GLN A 466 6.21 15.98 -6.87
C GLN A 466 5.39 14.74 -6.42
N GLY A 467 5.17 13.73 -7.26
CA GLY A 467 4.54 12.47 -6.85
C GLY A 467 3.10 12.54 -6.28
N THR A 468 2.48 13.71 -6.14
CA THR A 468 1.19 13.90 -5.46
C THR A 468 0.07 14.31 -6.40
N CYS A 469 0.19 14.01 -7.70
CA CYS A 469 -0.68 14.55 -8.76
C CYS A 469 -2.17 14.35 -8.50
N ILE A 470 -2.54 13.21 -7.90
CA ILE A 470 -3.93 12.87 -7.57
C ILE A 470 -4.51 13.67 -6.39
N TYR A 471 -3.66 14.38 -5.66
CA TYR A 471 -4.02 15.20 -4.50
C TYR A 471 -3.86 16.71 -4.76
N GLY A 472 -3.62 17.09 -6.03
CA GLY A 472 -3.27 18.46 -6.41
C GLY A 472 -1.77 18.62 -6.65
N CYS A 473 -1.43 19.44 -7.65
CA CYS A 473 -0.04 19.75 -7.99
C CYS A 473 0.40 21.00 -7.21
N PRO A 474 1.40 20.92 -6.33
CA PRO A 474 1.86 22.08 -5.56
C PRO A 474 2.77 23.02 -6.38
N THR A 475 3.09 22.64 -7.62
CA THR A 475 4.02 23.39 -8.49
C THR A 475 3.37 23.95 -9.74
N ASP A 476 2.06 23.76 -9.92
CA ASP A 476 1.31 24.10 -11.13
C ASP A 476 1.88 23.55 -12.45
N ALA A 477 2.88 22.65 -12.37
CA ALA A 477 3.46 22.01 -13.53
C ALA A 477 2.40 21.20 -14.30
N LYS A 478 1.50 20.51 -13.56
CA LYS A 478 0.34 19.86 -14.16
C LYS A 478 -0.68 20.93 -14.57
N ARG A 479 -0.84 21.12 -15.88
CA ARG A 479 -1.76 22.07 -16.52
C ARG A 479 -3.22 21.58 -16.46
N SER A 480 -3.72 21.34 -15.25
CA SER A 480 -5.15 21.11 -15.01
C SER A 480 -5.97 22.36 -15.32
N ALA A 481 -7.29 22.22 -15.46
CA ALA A 481 -8.16 23.30 -15.90
C ALA A 481 -8.11 24.56 -15.03
N ASN A 482 -7.79 24.44 -13.73
CA ASN A 482 -7.56 25.59 -12.83
C ASN A 482 -6.27 26.37 -13.13
N VAL A 483 -5.29 25.74 -13.79
CA VAL A 483 -4.01 26.35 -14.20
C VAL A 483 -4.07 26.79 -15.66
N SER A 484 -4.78 26.05 -16.52
CA SER A 484 -4.83 26.30 -17.97
C SER A 484 -5.99 27.20 -18.38
N TRP A 485 -7.21 26.65 -18.46
CA TRP A 485 -8.34 27.32 -19.11
C TRP A 485 -9.09 28.30 -18.20
N VAL A 486 -9.27 28.01 -16.91
CA VAL A 486 -9.98 28.93 -16.00
C VAL A 486 -9.29 30.29 -15.94
N PRO A 487 -7.96 30.40 -15.72
CA PRO A 487 -7.30 31.70 -15.71
C PRO A 487 -7.42 32.46 -17.02
N ARG A 488 -7.49 31.76 -18.17
CA ARG A 488 -7.73 32.39 -19.48
C ARG A 488 -9.12 33.00 -19.57
N ALA A 489 -10.15 32.27 -19.15
CA ALA A 489 -11.52 32.78 -19.11
C ALA A 489 -11.62 34.04 -18.23
N LEU A 490 -11.04 34.01 -17.02
CA LEU A 490 -11.08 35.14 -16.08
C LEU A 490 -10.33 36.36 -16.62
N LYS A 491 -9.15 36.17 -17.23
CA LYS A 491 -8.41 37.25 -17.89
C LYS A 491 -9.17 37.86 -19.07
N ALA A 492 -10.04 37.08 -19.72
CA ALA A 492 -10.89 37.55 -20.80
C ALA A 492 -12.22 38.17 -20.31
N GLY A 493 -12.43 38.29 -18.99
CA GLY A 493 -13.60 38.95 -18.41
C GLY A 493 -14.74 38.03 -18.01
N ALA A 494 -14.56 36.71 -18.03
CA ALA A 494 -15.54 35.80 -17.41
C ALA A 494 -15.56 35.98 -15.89
N GLU A 495 -16.74 35.80 -15.29
CA GLU A 495 -16.93 35.81 -13.84
C GLU A 495 -17.06 34.37 -13.31
N LEU A 496 -16.44 34.08 -12.17
CA LEU A 496 -16.47 32.76 -11.54
C LEU A 496 -17.08 32.82 -10.14
N PHE A 497 -18.14 32.06 -9.94
CA PHE A 497 -18.82 31.90 -8.66
C PHE A 497 -18.46 30.56 -8.02
N THR A 498 -17.85 30.60 -6.83
CA THR A 498 -17.34 29.40 -6.14
C THR A 498 -18.16 29.04 -4.91
N GLY A 499 -18.16 27.76 -4.52
CA GLY A 499 -19.04 27.25 -3.45
C GLY A 499 -20.51 27.18 -3.86
N LEU A 500 -20.82 27.40 -5.14
CA LEU A 500 -22.18 27.51 -5.67
C LEU A 500 -22.57 26.22 -6.40
N ARG A 501 -23.40 25.39 -5.75
CA ARG A 501 -23.91 24.16 -6.34
C ARG A 501 -25.25 24.40 -7.02
N VAL A 502 -25.28 24.26 -8.35
CA VAL A 502 -26.54 24.22 -9.10
C VAL A 502 -27.34 22.97 -8.74
N SER A 503 -28.61 23.15 -8.37
CA SER A 503 -29.51 22.09 -7.92
C SER A 503 -30.64 21.79 -8.90
N ARG A 504 -30.97 22.75 -9.78
CA ARG A 504 -32.08 22.67 -10.71
C ARG A 504 -31.83 23.56 -11.93
N LEU A 505 -32.28 23.10 -13.09
CA LEU A 505 -32.47 23.92 -14.28
C LEU A 505 -33.96 24.24 -14.42
N LEU A 506 -34.28 25.50 -14.64
CA LEU A 506 -35.63 25.99 -14.83
C LEU A 506 -35.93 26.04 -16.33
N GLU A 507 -36.93 25.27 -16.75
CA GLU A 507 -37.32 25.22 -18.15
C GLU A 507 -38.59 26.04 -18.42
N ARG A 508 -38.58 26.77 -19.54
CA ARG A 508 -39.73 27.51 -20.05
C ARG A 508 -39.82 27.31 -21.56
N ARG A 509 -40.94 26.75 -22.01
CA ARG A 509 -41.23 26.49 -23.44
C ARG A 509 -40.13 25.67 -24.14
N GLY A 510 -39.63 24.63 -23.46
CA GLY A 510 -38.59 23.74 -24.01
C GLY A 510 -37.19 24.35 -24.08
N ARG A 511 -36.93 25.44 -23.36
CA ARG A 511 -35.61 26.06 -23.22
C ARG A 511 -35.28 26.22 -21.75
N VAL A 512 -34.01 26.03 -21.40
CA VAL A 512 -33.49 26.44 -20.08
C VAL A 512 -33.54 27.96 -20.00
N ALA A 513 -34.10 28.47 -18.91
CA ALA A 513 -34.37 29.90 -18.68
C ALA A 513 -33.85 30.38 -17.30
N GLY A 514 -33.24 29.50 -16.51
CA GLY A 514 -32.67 29.80 -15.20
C GLY A 514 -32.12 28.56 -14.50
#